data_AF-A0A7J4EKA8-F1
#
_entry.id   AF-A0A7J4EKA8-F1
#
_cell.length_a   1.000
_cell.length_b   1.000
_cell.length_c   1.000
_cell.angle_alpha   90.00
_cell.angle_beta   90.00
_cell.angle_gamma   90.00
#
_symmetry.space_group_name_H-M   'P 1'
#
loop_
_entity.id
_entity.type
_entity.pdbx_description
1 polymer ?
#
loop_
_entity_poly.entity_id
_entity_poly.type
_entity_poly.pdbx_seq_one_letter_code
_entity_poly.pdbx_strand_id
1 'polypeptide(L)'
;MLGEEAELMLRRVMTHFKNQIVDGKKYFNVDCEITLPKFDRKPTSLEIQGYQIDLLAKKTTSKKTILWMLESKNTDTPVDVKIVKDFIEKMEFIKQHENPTELIGWIYCRSGFKSDAENWLKQNNILYSNKQNVVELIEYLDK
;
A
#
# COMPACT_ATOMS: atom_id res chain seq x y z
N MET A 1 1.82 19.91 -9.54
CA MET A 1 2.54 18.75 -8.99
C MET A 1 2.10 18.55 -7.55
N LEU A 2 1.06 17.75 -7.30
CA LEU A 2 0.63 17.40 -5.93
C LEU A 2 0.80 15.89 -5.67
N GLY A 3 0.70 15.03 -6.70
CA GLY A 3 0.90 13.57 -6.55
C GLY A 3 2.26 13.17 -5.99
N GLU A 4 3.33 13.85 -6.40
CA GLU A 4 4.72 13.52 -6.02
C GLU A 4 4.99 13.64 -4.51
N GLU A 5 4.35 14.59 -3.82
CA GLU A 5 4.54 14.78 -2.38
C GLU A 5 3.98 13.61 -1.55
N ALA A 6 2.82 13.07 -1.96
CA ALA A 6 2.21 11.93 -1.30
C ALA A 6 3.04 10.66 -1.51
N GLU A 7 3.52 10.43 -2.74
CA GLU A 7 4.37 9.28 -3.04
C GLU A 7 5.70 9.34 -2.27
N LEU A 8 6.36 10.50 -2.22
CA LEU A 8 7.60 10.69 -1.45
C LEU A 8 7.39 10.43 0.05
N MET A 9 6.28 10.90 0.61
CA MET A 9 5.91 10.64 2.00
C MET A 9 5.72 9.14 2.25
N LEU A 10 4.95 8.45 1.40
CA LEU A 10 4.69 7.01 1.54
C LEU A 10 5.96 6.18 1.36
N ARG A 11 6.85 6.59 0.43
CA ARG A 11 8.17 5.98 0.26
C ARG A 11 9.01 6.13 1.54
N ARG A 12 8.97 7.30 2.18
CA ARG A 12 9.64 7.52 3.48
C ARG A 12 9.04 6.61 4.54
N VAL A 13 7.72 6.54 4.67
CA VAL A 13 7.02 5.65 5.62
C VAL A 13 7.48 4.20 5.47
N MET A 14 7.38 3.65 4.25
CA MET A 14 7.77 2.27 3.97
C MET A 14 9.26 2.00 4.21
N THR A 15 10.12 3.00 4.05
CA THR A 15 11.56 2.88 4.36
C THR A 15 11.82 2.76 5.88
N HIS A 16 10.92 3.25 6.73
CA HIS A 16 11.02 3.16 8.19
C HIS A 16 10.45 1.86 8.76
N PHE A 17 9.95 0.96 7.92
CA PHE A 17 9.51 -0.36 8.37
C PHE A 17 10.72 -1.19 8.84
N LYS A 18 10.62 -1.75 10.05
CA LYS A 18 11.70 -2.42 10.80
C LYS A 18 11.23 -3.73 11.46
N ASN A 19 10.20 -4.39 10.91
CA ASN A 19 9.55 -5.61 11.43
C ASN A 19 8.68 -5.42 12.69
N GLN A 20 8.29 -4.20 13.00
CA GLN A 20 7.33 -3.90 14.06
C GLN A 20 5.93 -4.36 13.68
N ILE A 21 5.17 -4.76 14.70
CA ILE A 21 3.73 -5.05 14.59
C ILE A 21 2.97 -3.77 14.92
N VAL A 22 1.93 -3.47 14.15
CA VAL A 22 1.07 -2.30 14.35
C VAL A 22 -0.41 -2.67 14.30
N ASP A 23 -1.22 -1.81 14.92
CA ASP A 23 -2.68 -1.88 14.85
C ASP A 23 -3.16 -1.67 13.40
N GLY A 24 -3.61 -2.73 12.74
CA GLY A 24 -4.09 -2.65 11.37
C GLY A 24 -5.40 -1.89 11.24
N LYS A 25 -6.23 -1.82 12.28
CA LYS A 25 -7.47 -1.06 12.23
C LYS A 25 -7.17 0.43 12.18
N LYS A 26 -6.23 0.86 13.01
CA LYS A 26 -5.83 2.26 13.12
C LYS A 26 -5.14 2.77 11.84
N TYR A 27 -4.23 2.00 11.26
CA TYR A 27 -3.37 2.50 10.17
C TYR A 27 -3.81 2.04 8.77
N PHE A 28 -4.50 0.89 8.65
CA PHE A 28 -4.81 0.25 7.36
C PHE A 28 -6.27 -0.20 7.20
N ASN A 29 -7.13 0.17 8.16
CA ASN A 29 -8.56 -0.14 8.17
C ASN A 29 -8.91 -1.65 8.03
N VAL A 30 -8.09 -2.52 8.62
CA VAL A 30 -8.31 -3.98 8.69
C VAL A 30 -8.36 -4.48 10.14
N ASP A 31 -9.15 -5.51 10.42
CA ASP A 31 -9.39 -5.99 11.79
C ASP A 31 -8.35 -7.01 12.28
N CYS A 32 -7.07 -6.81 11.90
CA CYS A 32 -5.95 -7.64 12.32
C CYS A 32 -4.69 -6.80 12.56
N GLU A 33 -3.72 -7.36 13.28
CA GLU A 33 -2.41 -6.75 13.40
C GLU A 33 -1.62 -6.89 12.09
N ILE A 34 -0.85 -5.86 11.74
CA ILE A 34 -0.02 -5.84 10.55
C ILE A 34 1.45 -5.83 10.94
N THR A 35 2.22 -6.77 10.40
CA THR A 35 3.68 -6.74 10.50
C THR A 35 4.23 -5.84 9.40
N LEU A 36 4.93 -4.77 9.76
CA LEU A 36 5.59 -3.85 8.83
C LEU A 36 6.99 -4.37 8.48
N PRO A 37 7.20 -5.00 7.31
CA PRO A 37 8.46 -5.68 7.03
C PRO A 37 9.60 -4.68 6.82
N LYS A 38 10.77 -4.98 7.37
CA LYS A 38 12.01 -4.37 6.87
C LYS A 38 12.28 -4.87 5.46
N PHE A 39 12.09 -4.02 4.46
CA PHE A 39 12.34 -4.33 3.06
C PHE A 39 13.85 -4.47 2.76
N ASP A 40 14.18 -5.28 1.75
CA ASP A 40 15.57 -5.54 1.34
C ASP A 40 16.19 -4.32 0.66
N ARG A 41 15.34 -3.51 0.03
CA ARG A 41 15.68 -2.30 -0.73
C ARG A 41 14.63 -1.22 -0.49
N LYS A 42 14.98 0.02 -0.82
CA LYS A 42 14.04 1.14 -0.79
C LYS A 42 12.87 0.83 -1.75
N PRO A 43 11.62 1.15 -1.36
CA PRO A 43 10.49 1.10 -2.28
C PRO A 43 10.80 1.90 -3.53
N THR A 44 10.38 1.40 -4.69
CA THR A 44 10.65 1.98 -6.01
C THR A 44 9.36 2.04 -6.83
N SER A 45 9.20 3.10 -7.61
CA SER A 45 8.16 3.11 -8.65
C SER A 45 8.58 2.13 -9.75
N LEU A 46 7.61 1.52 -10.42
CA LEU A 46 7.90 0.50 -11.42
C LEU A 46 6.87 0.55 -12.54
N GLU A 47 7.34 0.43 -13.77
CA GLU A 47 6.49 0.21 -14.93
C GLU A 47 6.76 -1.20 -15.47
N ILE A 48 5.71 -2.02 -15.57
CA ILE A 48 5.81 -3.36 -16.18
C ILE A 48 4.73 -3.50 -17.23
N GLN A 49 5.14 -3.67 -18.49
CA GLN A 49 4.23 -3.89 -19.63
C GLN A 49 3.08 -2.85 -19.70
N GLY A 50 3.39 -1.58 -19.43
CA GLY A 50 2.42 -0.48 -19.45
C GLY A 50 1.61 -0.30 -18.15
N TYR A 51 1.78 -1.17 -17.15
CA TYR A 51 1.23 -0.94 -15.82
C TYR A 51 2.20 -0.13 -14.96
N GLN A 52 1.81 1.10 -14.63
CA GLN A 52 2.51 1.93 -13.67
C GLN A 52 2.08 1.59 -12.24
N ILE A 53 3.08 1.37 -11.38
CA ILE A 53 2.96 1.13 -9.94
C ILE A 53 3.71 2.25 -9.22
N ASP A 54 3.01 2.96 -8.36
CA ASP A 54 3.58 4.11 -7.65
C ASP A 54 4.72 3.68 -6.74
N LEU A 55 4.53 2.64 -5.92
CA LEU A 55 5.62 2.02 -5.16
C LEU A 55 5.47 0.50 -5.08
N LEU A 56 6.57 -0.20 -5.34
CA LEU A 56 6.75 -1.62 -5.06
C LEU A 56 7.93 -1.78 -4.09
N ALA A 57 7.73 -2.56 -3.04
CA ALA A 57 8.76 -2.91 -2.09
C ALA A 57 8.83 -4.42 -1.87
N LYS A 58 10.03 -4.94 -1.65
CA LYS A 58 10.30 -6.38 -1.59
C LYS A 58 11.05 -6.74 -0.33
N LYS A 59 10.60 -7.83 0.32
CA LYS A 59 11.34 -8.52 1.38
C LYS A 59 11.51 -9.98 0.98
N THR A 60 12.74 -10.45 1.03
CA THR A 60 13.12 -11.82 0.66
C THR A 60 13.77 -12.48 1.86
N THR A 61 13.25 -13.63 2.22
CA THR A 61 13.85 -14.53 3.22
C THR A 61 14.25 -15.83 2.54
N SER A 62 14.92 -16.73 3.25
CA SER A 62 15.27 -18.04 2.70
C SER A 62 14.08 -18.91 2.26
N LYS A 63 12.85 -18.55 2.66
CA LYS A 63 11.63 -19.32 2.38
C LYS A 63 10.51 -18.55 1.69
N LYS A 64 10.55 -17.22 1.72
CA LYS A 64 9.42 -16.38 1.28
C LYS A 64 9.90 -15.12 0.59
N THR A 65 9.18 -14.76 -0.46
CA THR A 65 9.23 -13.43 -1.08
C THR A 65 7.92 -12.72 -0.79
N ILE A 66 7.98 -11.61 -0.07
CA ILE A 66 6.83 -10.75 0.25
C ILE A 66 6.97 -9.47 -0.57
N LEU A 67 5.94 -9.14 -1.34
CA LEU A 67 5.82 -7.88 -2.05
C LEU A 67 4.76 -6.99 -1.41
N TRP A 68 5.07 -5.71 -1.31
CA TRP A 68 4.09 -4.67 -0.99
C TRP A 68 3.95 -3.78 -2.21
N MET A 69 2.74 -3.73 -2.75
CA MET A 69 2.37 -2.87 -3.86
C MET A 69 1.49 -1.73 -3.33
N LEU A 70 1.86 -0.50 -3.65
CA LEU A 70 1.17 0.70 -3.24
C LEU A 70 0.68 1.51 -4.43
N GLU A 71 -0.54 2.01 -4.34
CA GLU A 71 -1.07 3.07 -5.20
C GLU A 71 -1.44 4.29 -4.35
N SER A 72 -1.06 5.48 -4.81
CA SER A 72 -1.31 6.75 -4.14
C SER A 72 -2.29 7.60 -4.95
N LYS A 73 -3.27 8.18 -4.26
CA LYS A 73 -4.24 9.11 -4.83
C LYS A 73 -4.26 10.39 -4.01
N ASN A 74 -3.53 11.41 -4.46
CA ASN A 74 -3.51 12.73 -3.82
C ASN A 74 -4.59 13.65 -4.41
N THR A 75 -5.84 13.32 -4.13
CA THR A 75 -7.05 13.99 -4.66
C THR A 75 -7.93 14.45 -3.50
N ASP A 76 -8.79 15.44 -3.76
CA ASP A 76 -9.85 15.87 -2.84
C ASP A 76 -11.13 15.04 -2.99
N THR A 77 -11.22 14.26 -4.06
CA THR A 77 -12.35 13.38 -4.34
C THR A 77 -12.04 11.96 -3.84
N PRO A 78 -12.90 11.37 -2.99
CA PRO A 78 -12.73 9.99 -2.53
C PRO A 78 -12.62 8.98 -3.68
N VAL A 79 -11.77 7.97 -3.48
CA VAL A 79 -11.58 6.86 -4.41
C VAL A 79 -12.90 6.10 -4.59
N ASP A 80 -13.22 5.78 -5.83
CA ASP A 80 -14.38 4.97 -6.20
C ASP A 80 -14.01 3.51 -6.49
N VAL A 81 -15.02 2.69 -6.72
CA VAL A 81 -14.87 1.25 -7.00
C VAL A 81 -14.04 0.98 -8.26
N LYS A 82 -14.09 1.86 -9.26
CA LYS A 82 -13.35 1.65 -10.50
C LYS A 82 -11.85 1.62 -10.22
N ILE A 83 -11.33 2.60 -9.48
CA ILE A 83 -9.91 2.65 -9.12
C ILE A 83 -9.49 1.42 -8.31
N VAL A 84 -10.35 0.93 -7.40
CA VAL A 84 -10.05 -0.27 -6.61
C VAL A 84 -9.96 -1.52 -7.50
N LYS A 85 -10.87 -1.67 -8.46
CA LYS A 85 -10.84 -2.80 -9.41
C LYS A 85 -9.62 -2.74 -10.32
N ASP A 86 -9.31 -1.56 -10.87
CA ASP A 86 -8.11 -1.36 -11.68
C ASP A 86 -6.84 -1.74 -10.87
N PHE A 87 -6.79 -1.40 -9.58
CA PHE A 87 -5.69 -1.80 -8.70
C PHE A 87 -5.62 -3.31 -8.45
N ILE A 88 -6.76 -3.98 -8.23
CA ILE A 88 -6.81 -5.45 -8.10
C ILE A 88 -6.30 -6.13 -9.36
N GLU A 89 -6.69 -5.65 -10.54
CA GLU A 89 -6.20 -6.17 -11.82
C GLU A 89 -4.67 -6.04 -11.94
N LYS A 90 -4.12 -4.88 -11.57
CA LYS A 90 -2.66 -4.70 -11.49
C LYS A 90 -2.00 -5.66 -10.51
N MET A 91 -2.60 -5.90 -9.34
CA MET A 91 -2.06 -6.84 -8.34
C MET A 91 -2.01 -8.26 -8.89
N GLU A 92 -3.07 -8.73 -9.54
CA GLU A 92 -3.09 -10.07 -10.15
C GLU A 92 -2.05 -10.19 -11.26
N PHE A 93 -1.88 -9.16 -12.09
CA PHE A 93 -0.80 -9.11 -13.06
C PHE A 93 0.57 -9.24 -12.40
N ILE A 94 0.86 -8.45 -11.35
CA ILE A 94 2.16 -8.51 -10.65
C ILE A 94 2.39 -9.85 -9.98
N LYS A 95 1.35 -10.43 -9.39
CA LYS A 95 1.41 -11.76 -8.79
C LYS A 95 1.83 -12.82 -9.81
N GLN A 96 1.32 -12.76 -11.03
CA GLN A 96 1.70 -13.67 -12.11
C GLN A 96 3.13 -13.46 -12.61
N HIS A 97 3.59 -12.20 -12.68
CA HIS A 97 4.90 -11.86 -13.23
C HIS A 97 6.04 -12.05 -12.23
N GLU A 98 5.86 -11.60 -10.99
CA GLU A 98 6.89 -11.66 -9.94
C GLU A 98 6.83 -12.96 -9.12
N ASN A 99 5.70 -13.69 -9.20
CA ASN A 99 5.43 -14.92 -8.45
C ASN A 99 5.84 -14.86 -6.97
N PRO A 100 5.39 -13.83 -6.22
CA PRO A 100 5.74 -13.71 -4.81
C PRO A 100 5.03 -14.79 -3.99
N THR A 101 5.61 -15.15 -2.84
CA THR A 101 4.93 -16.00 -1.86
C THR A 101 3.71 -15.27 -1.27
N GLU A 102 3.80 -13.95 -1.13
CA GLU A 102 2.76 -13.10 -0.59
C GLU A 102 2.80 -11.74 -1.29
N LEU A 103 1.64 -11.24 -1.71
CA LEU A 103 1.47 -9.91 -2.27
C LEU A 103 0.47 -9.12 -1.41
N ILE A 104 0.93 -8.04 -0.82
CA ILE A 104 0.13 -7.13 0.00
C ILE A 104 -0.14 -5.87 -0.83
N GLY A 105 -1.42 -5.58 -1.05
CA GLY A 105 -1.86 -4.35 -1.69
C GLY A 105 -2.17 -3.27 -0.66
N TRP A 106 -1.78 -2.03 -0.95
CA TRP A 106 -2.10 -0.87 -0.13
C TRP A 106 -2.50 0.32 -1.00
N ILE A 107 -3.73 0.82 -0.83
CA ILE A 107 -4.16 2.07 -1.47
C ILE A 107 -4.17 3.21 -0.46
N TYR A 108 -3.47 4.30 -0.79
CA TYR A 108 -3.58 5.56 -0.07
C TYR A 108 -4.45 6.54 -0.85
N CYS A 109 -5.41 7.19 -0.17
CA CYS A 109 -6.13 8.33 -0.73
C CYS A 109 -6.24 9.47 0.28
N ARG A 110 -5.80 10.69 -0.08
CA ARG A 110 -5.84 11.85 0.83
C ARG A 110 -7.25 12.08 1.40
N SER A 111 -8.26 12.07 0.53
CA SER A 111 -9.67 12.31 0.87
C SER A 111 -10.44 11.06 1.29
N GLY A 112 -9.79 9.89 1.34
CA GLY A 112 -10.43 8.63 1.69
C GLY A 112 -11.17 7.94 0.54
N PHE A 113 -12.17 7.13 0.88
CA PHE A 113 -12.80 6.17 -0.02
C PHE A 113 -14.32 6.27 0.07
N LYS A 114 -15.01 6.00 -1.04
CA LYS A 114 -16.46 5.81 -1.02
C LYS A 114 -16.79 4.47 -0.35
N SER A 115 -17.96 4.37 0.28
CA SER A 115 -18.33 3.17 1.06
C SER A 115 -18.37 1.88 0.23
N ASP A 116 -18.74 1.98 -1.05
CA ASP A 116 -18.69 0.86 -1.99
C ASP A 116 -17.25 0.44 -2.31
N ALA A 117 -16.34 1.40 -2.49
CA ALA A 117 -14.91 1.14 -2.66
C ALA A 117 -14.29 0.48 -1.42
N GLU A 118 -14.63 0.95 -0.21
CA GLU A 118 -14.20 0.32 1.04
C GLU A 118 -14.66 -1.14 1.16
N ASN A 119 -15.89 -1.44 0.73
CA ASN A 119 -16.40 -2.81 0.73
C ASN A 119 -15.59 -3.71 -0.20
N TRP A 120 -15.24 -3.22 -1.40
CA TRP A 120 -14.36 -3.94 -2.32
C TRP A 120 -12.97 -4.18 -1.72
N LEU A 121 -12.37 -3.16 -1.09
CA LEU A 121 -11.07 -3.27 -0.43
C LEU A 121 -11.07 -4.34 0.67
N LYS A 122 -12.09 -4.31 1.54
CA LYS A 122 -12.28 -5.29 2.62
C LYS A 122 -12.45 -6.71 2.08
N GLN A 123 -13.33 -6.91 1.09
CA GLN A 123 -13.60 -8.22 0.50
C GLN A 123 -12.35 -8.86 -0.14
N ASN A 124 -11.42 -8.03 -0.61
CA ASN A 124 -10.19 -8.47 -1.27
C ASN A 124 -8.96 -8.40 -0.35
N ASN A 125 -9.13 -8.13 0.95
CA ASN A 125 -8.05 -8.00 1.94
C ASN A 125 -6.95 -6.99 1.53
N ILE A 126 -7.36 -5.88 0.91
CA ILE A 126 -6.45 -4.80 0.50
C ILE A 126 -6.40 -3.78 1.63
N LEU A 127 -5.18 -3.39 2.01
CA LEU A 127 -4.95 -2.33 3.00
C LEU A 127 -5.36 -0.99 2.40
N TYR A 128 -5.94 -0.10 3.21
CA TYR A 128 -6.23 1.24 2.74
C TYR A 128 -6.13 2.28 3.85
N SER A 129 -5.65 3.46 3.48
CA SER A 129 -5.34 4.53 4.43
C SER A 129 -5.72 5.88 3.84
N ASN A 130 -6.22 6.78 4.68
CA ASN A 130 -6.33 8.19 4.35
C ASN A 130 -5.16 9.01 4.93
N LYS A 131 -5.20 10.33 4.73
CA LYS A 131 -4.17 11.24 5.27
C LYS A 131 -3.99 11.08 6.78
N GLN A 132 -5.08 11.01 7.54
CA GLN A 132 -5.01 10.89 9.00
C GLN A 132 -4.32 9.59 9.42
N ASN A 133 -4.70 8.46 8.81
CA ASN A 133 -4.07 7.17 9.11
C ASN A 133 -2.54 7.21 8.86
N VAL A 134 -2.10 7.82 7.76
CA VAL A 134 -0.67 7.89 7.41
C VAL A 134 0.10 8.86 8.31
N VAL A 135 -0.48 10.01 8.66
CA VAL A 135 0.15 10.95 9.60
C VAL A 135 0.38 10.29 10.95
N GLU A 136 -0.63 9.61 11.49
CA GLU A 136 -0.48 8.89 12.76
C GLU A 136 0.53 7.75 12.68
N LEU A 137 0.61 7.07 11.53
CA LEU A 137 1.62 6.04 11.31
C LEU A 137 3.03 6.66 11.30
N ILE A 138 3.23 7.82 10.67
CA ILE A 138 4.52 8.53 10.69
C ILE A 138 4.92 8.88 12.13
N GLU A 139 4.00 9.49 12.89
CA GLU A 139 4.27 9.84 14.29
C GLU A 139 4.59 8.62 15.16
N TYR A 140 4.04 7.46 14.84
CA TYR A 140 4.38 6.21 15.49
C TYR A 140 5.78 5.72 15.10
N LEU A 141 6.16 5.84 13.83
CA LEU A 141 7.44 5.35 13.30
C LEU A 141 8.65 6.24 13.66
N ASP A 142 8.42 7.52 13.92
CA ASP A 142 9.45 8.50 14.29
C ASP A 142 9.79 8.48 15.80
N LYS A 143 9.07 7.68 16.60
CA LYS A 143 9.38 7.43 18.03
C LYS A 143 10.44 6.35 18.20
#